data_AF-X1U580-F1
#
_entry.id   AF-X1U580-F1
#
_cell.length_a   1.000
_cell.length_b   1.000
_cell.length_c   1.000
_cell.angle_alpha   90.00
_cell.angle_beta   90.00
_cell.angle_gamma   90.00
#
_symmetry.space_group_name_H-M   'P 1'
#
loop_
_entity.id
_entity.type
_entity.pdbx_description
1 polymer ?
#
loop_
_entity_poly.entity_id
_entity_poly.type
_entity_poly.pdbx_seq_one_letter_code
_entity_poly.pdbx_strand_id
1 'polypeptide(L)'
;FADDLLVSVEVKGRGDDSTLRSYPKIVWQEGADYISTEKDKGKSKTMQAVGDREGVFNYTFAAVDRPFAFRVFAADTYSSSIKVMVNTVPRIKESQFHISSPAYTGVGQVSTLGPPEAVSGLADSQVVVDVKLDKQAEGLWWKTQNKTIEFKNVDRLWRAETQLQRAGSYQLEVKGPGSDRRIAIASGAVLLQQDSVPEIEFVEVPRFRGGMLTVNPGERLKFDIQASDDFGIGRIYVTLGQVRANSPAET
;
A
#
# COMPACT_ATOMS: atom_id res chain seq x y z
N PHE A 1 4.38 -11.49 12.06
CA PHE A 1 4.49 -12.93 12.28
C PHE A 1 5.96 -13.22 12.50
N ALA A 2 6.29 -13.90 13.59
CA ALA A 2 7.67 -14.28 13.91
C ALA A 2 7.83 -15.75 13.54
N ASP A 3 8.86 -16.08 12.76
CA ASP A 3 9.07 -17.42 12.24
C ASP A 3 9.90 -18.25 13.24
N ASP A 4 9.74 -19.56 13.16
CA ASP A 4 10.54 -20.51 13.94
C ASP A 4 11.88 -20.77 13.24
N LEU A 5 12.96 -20.83 14.01
CA LEU A 5 14.29 -21.20 13.51
C LEU A 5 14.65 -22.59 14.03
N LEU A 6 14.64 -23.59 13.13
CA LEU A 6 15.14 -24.93 13.41
C LEU A 6 16.67 -24.97 13.25
N VAL A 7 17.36 -25.33 14.32
CA VAL A 7 18.80 -25.62 14.31
C VAL A 7 18.96 -27.13 14.38
N SER A 8 19.65 -27.70 13.38
CA SER A 8 20.01 -29.12 13.34
C SER A 8 21.53 -29.26 13.37
N VAL A 9 22.03 -30.16 14.19
CA VAL A 9 23.46 -30.46 14.30
C VAL A 9 23.66 -31.96 14.24
N GLU A 10 24.61 -32.40 13.41
CA GLU A 10 25.10 -33.76 13.36
C GLU A 10 26.42 -33.83 14.14
N VAL A 11 26.49 -34.76 15.10
CA VAL A 11 27.68 -35.00 15.93
C VAL A 11 28.21 -36.38 15.58
N LYS A 12 29.44 -36.43 15.07
CA LYS A 12 30.15 -37.67 14.76
C LYS A 12 31.24 -37.90 15.79
N GLY A 13 31.23 -39.09 16.37
CA GLY A 13 32.32 -39.59 17.20
C GLY A 13 33.60 -39.81 16.39
N ARG A 14 34.72 -40.01 17.09
CA ARG A 14 35.98 -40.40 16.46
C ARG A 14 36.02 -41.92 16.35
N GLY A 15 35.90 -42.46 15.13
CA GLY A 15 35.82 -43.92 14.88
C GLY A 15 34.38 -44.45 14.91
N ASP A 16 34.21 -45.76 15.11
CA ASP A 16 32.89 -46.43 15.14
C ASP A 16 32.13 -46.25 16.48
N ASP A 17 32.64 -45.41 17.39
CA ASP A 17 31.98 -45.12 18.66
C ASP A 17 30.93 -44.03 18.47
N SER A 18 29.68 -44.45 18.30
CA SER A 18 28.51 -43.58 18.19
C SER A 18 27.93 -43.16 19.56
N THR A 19 28.53 -43.61 20.66
CA THR A 19 27.99 -43.34 22.00
C THR A 19 28.37 -41.94 22.51
N LEU A 20 27.36 -41.08 22.64
CA LEU A 20 27.55 -39.73 23.15
C LEU A 20 27.58 -39.73 24.68
N ARG A 21 28.68 -39.25 25.26
CA ARG A 21 28.82 -39.05 26.73
C ARG A 21 27.79 -38.07 27.30
N SER A 22 27.33 -37.13 26.48
CA SER A 22 26.34 -36.11 26.84
C SER A 22 25.67 -35.59 25.58
N TYR A 23 24.38 -35.27 25.66
CA TYR A 23 23.68 -34.70 24.52
C TYR A 23 24.15 -33.27 24.24
N PRO A 24 24.14 -32.82 22.97
CA PRO A 24 24.53 -31.47 22.63
C PRO A 24 23.68 -30.42 23.35
N LYS A 25 24.32 -29.34 23.75
CA LYS A 25 23.70 -28.19 24.42
C LYS A 25 23.81 -26.99 23.50
N ILE A 26 22.68 -26.36 23.20
CA ILE A 26 22.68 -25.06 22.53
C ILE A 26 22.71 -23.96 23.59
N VAL A 27 23.60 -22.97 23.39
CA VAL A 27 23.76 -21.79 24.24
C VAL A 27 23.51 -20.57 23.37
N TRP A 28 22.71 -19.62 23.85
CA TRP A 28 22.38 -18.40 23.12
C TRP A 28 22.23 -17.20 24.04
N GLN A 29 22.37 -16.02 23.43
CA GLN A 29 22.19 -14.75 24.11
C GLN A 29 21.54 -13.74 23.16
N GLU A 30 20.42 -13.18 23.59
CA GLU A 30 19.70 -12.12 22.86
C GLU A 30 20.54 -10.84 22.81
N GLY A 31 20.52 -10.17 21.65
CA GLY A 31 21.28 -8.94 21.40
C GLY A 31 22.80 -9.11 21.37
N ALA A 32 23.33 -10.32 21.58
CA ALA A 32 24.76 -10.58 21.47
C ALA A 32 25.18 -10.79 20.02
N ASP A 33 26.37 -10.31 19.68
CA ASP A 33 27.00 -10.57 18.38
C ASP A 33 27.77 -11.90 18.35
N TYR A 34 28.09 -12.43 19.53
CA TYR A 34 28.97 -13.58 19.68
C TYR A 34 28.72 -14.33 21.00
N ILE A 35 28.80 -15.67 20.95
CA ILE A 35 28.80 -16.55 22.12
C ILE A 35 30.22 -17.07 22.36
N SER A 36 30.72 -16.86 23.58
CA SER A 36 32.03 -17.33 24.04
C SER A 36 32.15 -18.87 24.00
N THR A 37 33.38 -19.35 23.99
CA THR A 37 33.72 -20.77 24.19
C THR A 37 33.57 -21.20 25.66
N GLU A 38 33.54 -20.25 26.60
CA GLU A 38 33.31 -20.50 28.03
C GLU A 38 31.85 -20.93 28.24
N LYS A 39 31.62 -22.11 28.83
CA LYS A 39 30.31 -22.81 28.90
C LYS A 39 29.23 -22.12 29.76
N ASP A 40 29.50 -20.96 30.36
CA ASP A 40 28.70 -20.42 31.47
C ASP A 40 28.03 -19.06 31.21
N LYS A 41 28.08 -18.54 29.98
CA LYS A 41 27.50 -17.24 29.64
C LYS A 41 26.35 -17.39 28.64
N GLY A 42 25.12 -17.20 29.13
CA GLY A 42 23.90 -17.15 28.31
C GLY A 42 22.80 -18.13 28.71
N LYS A 43 21.67 -18.06 28.02
CA LYS A 43 20.59 -19.05 28.13
C LYS A 43 21.05 -20.34 27.46
N SER A 44 20.62 -21.49 27.96
CA SER A 44 21.05 -22.76 27.39
C SER A 44 20.01 -23.86 27.53
N LYS A 45 20.02 -24.81 26.59
CA LYS A 45 19.08 -25.93 26.57
C LYS A 45 19.72 -27.15 25.90
N THR A 46 19.36 -28.33 26.38
CA THR A 46 19.76 -29.59 25.76
C THR A 46 18.96 -29.79 24.47
N MET A 47 19.65 -30.13 23.38
CA MET A 47 19.02 -30.42 22.09
C MET A 47 18.36 -31.80 22.12
N GLN A 48 17.31 -31.97 21.31
CA GLN A 48 16.53 -33.21 21.24
C GLN A 48 17.08 -34.10 20.13
N ALA A 49 17.25 -35.40 20.41
CA ALA A 49 17.63 -36.37 19.39
C ALA A 49 16.52 -36.53 18.34
N VAL A 50 16.90 -36.65 17.07
CA VAL A 50 15.97 -36.91 15.97
C VAL A 50 15.81 -38.43 15.84
N GLY A 51 14.61 -38.95 16.15
CA GLY A 51 14.36 -40.37 16.40
C GLY A 51 14.87 -41.37 15.35
N ASP A 52 14.94 -40.95 14.08
CA ASP A 52 15.33 -41.84 12.97
C ASP A 52 16.77 -41.63 12.47
N ARG A 53 17.54 -40.74 13.12
CA ARG A 53 18.92 -40.40 12.70
C ARG A 53 19.88 -40.36 13.89
N GLU A 54 20.73 -41.38 13.98
CA GLU A 54 21.81 -41.40 14.95
C GLU A 54 22.74 -40.20 14.79
N GLY A 55 23.15 -39.60 15.91
CA GLY A 55 24.05 -38.45 15.93
C GLY A 55 23.42 -37.11 15.54
N VAL A 56 22.13 -37.04 15.18
CA VAL A 56 21.46 -35.80 14.78
C VAL A 56 20.58 -35.24 15.90
N PHE A 57 20.77 -33.96 16.21
CA PHE A 57 20.07 -33.27 17.28
C PHE A 57 19.48 -31.95 16.80
N ASN A 58 18.28 -31.63 17.28
CA ASN A 58 17.54 -30.44 16.90
C ASN A 58 17.17 -29.58 18.09
N TYR A 59 17.10 -28.27 17.83
CA TYR A 59 16.47 -27.31 18.70
C TYR A 59 15.77 -26.24 17.87
N THR A 60 14.53 -25.91 18.24
CA THR A 60 13.75 -24.87 17.57
C THR A 60 13.66 -23.65 18.47
N PHE A 61 14.14 -22.51 17.97
CA PHE A 61 13.78 -21.21 18.52
C PHE A 61 12.38 -20.85 18.03
N ALA A 62 11.42 -20.83 18.95
CA ALA A 62 10.04 -20.47 18.60
C ALA A 62 9.90 -18.95 18.48
N ALA A 63 9.16 -18.49 17.47
CA ALA A 63 8.76 -17.10 17.27
C ALA A 63 9.93 -16.10 17.41
N VAL A 64 10.97 -16.26 16.57
CA VAL A 64 12.15 -15.40 16.60
C VAL A 64 11.79 -13.97 16.18
N ASP A 65 11.83 -13.04 17.13
CA ASP A 65 11.47 -11.63 16.93
C ASP A 65 12.61 -10.63 17.24
N ARG A 66 13.71 -11.13 17.83
CA ARG A 66 14.89 -10.34 18.22
C ARG A 66 16.17 -10.98 17.72
N PRO A 67 17.19 -10.18 17.36
CA PRO A 67 18.50 -10.72 17.02
C PRO A 67 19.15 -11.38 18.23
N PHE A 68 19.92 -12.44 17.98
CA PHE A 68 20.66 -13.17 19.01
C PHE A 68 21.87 -13.89 18.39
N ALA A 69 22.81 -14.30 19.21
CA ALA A 69 23.85 -15.24 18.80
C ALA A 69 23.65 -16.58 19.49
N PHE A 70 24.00 -17.68 18.81
CA PHE A 70 23.99 -19.01 19.41
C PHE A 70 25.24 -19.82 19.04
N ARG A 71 25.52 -20.83 19.86
CA ARG A 71 26.57 -21.83 19.66
C ARG A 71 26.10 -23.17 20.20
N VAL A 72 26.51 -24.26 19.57
CA VAL A 72 26.24 -25.62 20.06
C VAL A 72 27.51 -26.21 20.64
N PHE A 73 27.40 -26.79 21.84
CA PHE A 73 28.45 -27.50 22.54
C PHE A 73 28.11 -29.00 22.56
N ALA A 74 29.08 -29.85 22.21
CA ALA A 74 28.93 -31.29 22.27
C ALA A 74 30.16 -31.89 22.97
N ALA A 75 29.98 -32.42 24.17
CA ALA A 75 31.07 -32.90 25.04
C ALA A 75 32.22 -31.86 25.13
N ASP A 76 33.37 -32.16 24.54
CA ASP A 76 34.60 -31.34 24.59
C ASP A 76 34.82 -30.47 23.33
N THR A 77 33.84 -30.44 22.42
CA THR A 77 33.88 -29.61 21.20
C THR A 77 32.71 -28.63 21.12
N TYR A 78 32.81 -27.69 20.18
CA TYR A 78 31.81 -26.66 19.95
C TYR A 78 31.75 -26.23 18.48
N SER A 79 30.59 -25.72 18.07
CA SER A 79 30.42 -25.06 16.77
C SER A 79 31.02 -23.66 16.76
N SER A 80 31.18 -23.08 15.56
CA SER A 80 31.32 -21.63 15.42
C SER A 80 30.12 -20.90 16.04
N SER A 81 30.35 -19.68 16.53
CA SER A 81 29.26 -18.80 16.93
C SER A 81 28.52 -18.29 15.70
N ILE A 82 27.19 -18.38 15.70
CA ILE A 82 26.33 -17.90 14.62
C ILE A 82 25.52 -16.73 15.15
N LYS A 83 25.57 -15.60 14.43
CA LYS A 83 24.73 -14.42 14.69
C LYS A 83 23.48 -14.48 13.83
N VAL A 84 22.33 -14.45 14.48
CA VAL A 84 21.01 -14.39 13.86
C VAL A 84 20.54 -12.94 13.88
N MET A 85 20.32 -12.38 12.69
CA MET A 85 19.75 -11.05 12.51
C MET A 85 18.26 -11.17 12.21
N VAL A 86 17.44 -10.36 12.90
CA VAL A 86 16.01 -10.30 12.66
C VAL A 86 15.66 -8.96 12.03
N ASN A 87 15.34 -8.98 10.74
CA ASN A 87 14.94 -7.79 10.01
C ASN A 87 13.44 -7.57 10.18
N THR A 88 13.08 -6.64 11.08
CA THR A 88 11.69 -6.24 11.25
C THR A 88 11.24 -5.36 10.08
N VAL A 89 10.07 -5.64 9.52
CA VAL A 89 9.47 -4.87 8.43
C VAL A 89 9.22 -3.41 8.89
N PRO A 90 9.62 -2.39 8.09
CA PRO A 90 9.28 -1.00 8.36
C PRO A 90 7.77 -0.77 8.43
N ARG A 91 7.31 0.12 9.31
CA ARG A 91 5.90 0.45 9.51
C ARG A 91 5.63 1.91 9.19
N ILE A 92 4.41 2.21 8.78
CA ILE A 92 3.95 3.59 8.61
C ILE A 92 3.88 4.26 9.97
N LYS A 93 4.57 5.40 10.10
CA LYS A 93 4.50 6.28 11.26
C LYS A 93 3.49 7.40 11.04
N GLU A 94 3.54 8.02 9.86
CA GLU A 94 2.66 9.10 9.42
C GLU A 94 2.37 8.93 7.93
N SER A 95 1.17 9.29 7.50
CA SER A 95 0.81 9.26 6.09
C SER A 95 -0.28 10.29 5.78
N GLN A 96 -0.23 10.84 4.57
CA GLN A 96 -1.20 11.82 4.11
C GLN A 96 -1.50 11.65 2.62
N PHE A 97 -2.75 11.85 2.23
CA PHE A 97 -3.14 12.09 0.86
C PHE A 97 -3.32 13.58 0.63
N HIS A 98 -2.80 14.09 -0.47
CA HIS A 98 -3.13 15.43 -0.96
C HIS A 98 -3.81 15.32 -2.31
N ILE A 99 -5.09 15.67 -2.35
CA ILE A 99 -5.98 15.41 -3.48
C ILE A 99 -6.32 16.75 -4.12
N SER A 100 -6.01 16.89 -5.40
CA SER A 100 -6.41 18.03 -6.22
C SER A 100 -7.49 17.58 -7.19
N SER A 101 -8.70 18.10 -7.02
CA SER A 101 -9.80 17.83 -7.93
C SER A 101 -9.52 18.38 -9.34
N PRO A 102 -10.21 17.87 -10.37
CA PRO A 102 -10.14 18.45 -11.70
C PRO A 102 -10.39 19.96 -11.72
N ALA A 103 -9.69 20.67 -12.60
CA ALA A 103 -9.69 22.14 -12.61
C ALA A 103 -11.08 22.78 -12.78
N TYR A 104 -12.01 22.11 -13.48
CA TYR A 104 -13.35 22.63 -13.71
C TYR A 104 -14.18 22.76 -12.43
N THR A 105 -13.84 21.99 -11.38
CA THR A 105 -14.57 22.02 -10.10
C THR A 105 -14.31 23.29 -9.30
N GLY A 106 -13.22 24.00 -9.57
CA GLY A 106 -12.76 25.14 -8.76
C GLY A 106 -12.39 24.78 -7.32
N VAL A 107 -12.42 23.49 -6.93
CA VAL A 107 -12.08 23.04 -5.58
C VAL A 107 -10.57 22.99 -5.43
N GLY A 108 -10.07 23.65 -4.39
CA GLY A 108 -8.65 23.63 -4.04
C GLY A 108 -8.17 22.25 -3.57
N GLN A 109 -6.86 22.11 -3.41
CA GLN A 109 -6.28 20.88 -2.89
C GLN A 109 -6.72 20.61 -1.45
N VAL A 110 -7.15 19.39 -1.18
CA VAL A 110 -7.55 18.92 0.16
C VAL A 110 -6.54 17.89 0.66
N SER A 111 -6.25 17.91 1.96
CA SER A 111 -5.39 16.91 2.59
C SER A 111 -6.17 16.05 3.57
N THR A 112 -6.05 14.73 3.45
CA THR A 112 -6.72 13.75 4.30
C THR A 112 -5.72 12.73 4.84
N LEU A 113 -6.14 11.92 5.81
CA LEU A 113 -5.31 10.83 6.32
C LEU A 113 -4.91 9.87 5.19
N GLY A 114 -3.62 9.51 5.16
CA GLY A 114 -3.06 8.61 4.16
C GLY A 114 -3.26 7.13 4.49
N PRO A 115 -2.51 6.23 3.84
CA PRO A 115 -2.61 4.80 4.10
C PRO A 115 -2.45 4.44 5.57
N PRO A 116 -3.29 3.54 6.11
CA PRO A 116 -4.18 2.61 5.41
C PRO A 116 -5.57 3.15 5.01
N GLU A 117 -5.84 4.44 5.21
CA GLU A 117 -7.18 5.01 4.96
C GLU A 117 -7.61 4.95 3.48
N ALA A 118 -8.92 4.98 3.24
CA ALA A 118 -9.43 5.08 1.88
C ALA A 118 -9.10 6.45 1.26
N VAL A 119 -8.73 6.45 -0.01
CA VAL A 119 -8.63 7.68 -0.81
C VAL A 119 -9.93 7.85 -1.59
N SER A 120 -10.50 9.06 -1.55
CA SER A 120 -11.78 9.37 -2.20
C SER A 120 -11.71 10.71 -2.93
N GLY A 121 -12.25 10.77 -4.14
CA GLY A 121 -12.30 11.97 -4.95
C GLY A 121 -12.94 11.71 -6.32
N LEU A 122 -13.09 12.76 -7.12
CA LEU A 122 -13.62 12.63 -8.48
C LEU A 122 -12.64 11.87 -9.39
N ALA A 123 -13.16 11.34 -10.49
CA ALA A 123 -12.32 10.81 -11.56
C ALA A 123 -11.32 11.88 -12.04
N ASP A 124 -10.13 11.42 -12.42
CA ASP A 124 -8.99 12.25 -12.87
C ASP A 124 -8.41 13.22 -11.82
N SER A 125 -8.87 13.17 -10.57
CA SER A 125 -8.22 13.89 -9.46
C SER A 125 -6.76 13.45 -9.31
N GLN A 126 -5.86 14.39 -9.16
CA GLN A 126 -4.44 14.12 -8.88
C GLN A 126 -4.26 13.87 -7.39
N VAL A 127 -3.54 12.80 -7.05
CA VAL A 127 -3.26 12.40 -5.67
C VAL A 127 -1.77 12.34 -5.46
N VAL A 128 -1.29 13.12 -4.51
CA VAL A 128 0.05 12.99 -3.94
C VAL A 128 -0.05 12.18 -2.66
N VAL A 129 0.72 11.12 -2.55
CA VAL A 129 0.77 10.24 -1.38
C VAL A 129 2.08 10.47 -0.66
N ASP A 130 2.01 10.91 0.58
CA ASP A 130 3.14 11.13 1.46
C ASP A 130 3.16 10.11 2.59
N VAL A 131 4.31 9.47 2.82
CA VAL A 131 4.48 8.45 3.85
C VAL A 131 5.81 8.63 4.57
N LYS A 132 5.77 8.61 5.90
CA LYS A 132 6.95 8.46 6.76
C LYS A 132 6.94 7.09 7.41
N LEU A 133 8.07 6.41 7.35
CA LEU A 133 8.26 5.11 7.99
C LEU A 133 8.99 5.27 9.33
N ASP A 134 8.76 4.34 10.25
CA ASP A 134 9.45 4.27 11.54
C ASP A 134 10.93 3.84 11.41
N LYS A 135 11.28 3.19 10.30
CA LYS A 135 12.58 2.61 9.98
C LYS A 135 12.97 2.90 8.54
N GLN A 136 14.26 2.77 8.26
CA GLN A 136 14.76 2.85 6.88
C GLN A 136 14.19 1.69 6.04
N ALA A 137 13.90 1.99 4.78
CA ALA A 137 13.49 1.05 3.76
C ALA A 137 14.35 1.26 2.52
N GLU A 138 14.60 0.19 1.76
CA GLU A 138 15.27 0.26 0.47
C GLU A 138 14.33 0.75 -0.64
N GLY A 139 13.01 0.54 -0.48
CA GLY A 139 12.01 1.00 -1.42
C GLY A 139 10.59 0.90 -0.89
N LEU A 140 9.69 1.68 -1.48
CA LEU A 140 8.27 1.73 -1.16
C LEU A 140 7.46 1.84 -2.46
N TRP A 141 6.38 1.07 -2.57
CA TRP A 141 5.53 1.03 -3.75
C TRP A 141 4.05 1.12 -3.40
N TRP A 142 3.32 1.88 -4.22
CA TRP A 142 1.87 1.88 -4.25
C TRP A 142 1.41 0.92 -5.34
N LYS A 143 0.55 -0.03 -5.00
CA LYS A 143 0.07 -1.04 -5.93
C LYS A 143 -1.44 -1.02 -5.99
N THR A 144 -1.98 -0.98 -7.19
CA THR A 144 -3.38 -1.24 -7.52
C THR A 144 -3.45 -2.43 -8.46
N GLN A 145 -4.67 -2.83 -8.85
CA GLN A 145 -4.87 -3.94 -9.79
C GLN A 145 -4.11 -3.75 -11.13
N ASN A 146 -3.96 -2.51 -11.59
CA ASN A 146 -3.47 -2.22 -12.95
C ASN A 146 -2.09 -1.53 -12.96
N LYS A 147 -1.60 -1.08 -11.79
CA LYS A 147 -0.41 -0.23 -11.74
C LYS A 147 0.36 -0.44 -10.45
N THR A 148 1.68 -0.41 -10.55
CA THR A 148 2.58 -0.25 -9.41
C THR A 148 3.39 1.03 -9.61
N ILE A 149 3.45 1.87 -8.60
CA ILE A 149 4.14 3.16 -8.60
C ILE A 149 5.19 3.13 -7.50
N GLU A 150 6.43 3.43 -7.84
CA GLU A 150 7.50 3.57 -6.87
C GLU A 150 7.48 4.96 -6.25
N PHE A 151 7.64 5.03 -4.93
CA PHE A 151 7.81 6.28 -4.22
C PHE A 151 9.25 6.77 -4.35
N LYS A 152 9.41 8.09 -4.44
CA LYS A 152 10.70 8.74 -4.30
C LYS A 152 10.92 9.11 -2.84
N ASN A 153 12.10 8.80 -2.30
CA ASN A 153 12.48 9.25 -0.96
C ASN A 153 13.24 10.57 -1.05
N VAL A 154 12.76 11.59 -0.35
CA VAL A 154 13.47 12.86 -0.14
C VAL A 154 13.41 13.16 1.35
N ASP A 155 14.56 13.27 2.02
CA ASP A 155 14.66 13.59 3.44
C ASP A 155 13.75 12.75 4.36
N ARG A 156 13.74 11.42 4.15
CA ARG A 156 12.91 10.44 4.89
C ARG A 156 11.39 10.57 4.68
N LEU A 157 10.96 11.43 3.76
CA LEU A 157 9.59 11.47 3.27
C LEU A 157 9.52 10.69 1.95
N TRP A 158 8.69 9.66 1.92
CA TRP A 158 8.38 8.94 0.70
C TRP A 158 7.21 9.63 0.01
N ARG A 159 7.39 10.04 -1.24
CA ARG A 159 6.34 10.67 -2.06
C ARG A 159 6.09 9.93 -3.36
N ALA A 160 4.83 9.69 -3.68
CA ALA A 160 4.39 9.20 -4.99
C ALA A 160 3.21 10.04 -5.50
N GLU A 161 3.07 10.08 -6.82
CA GLU A 161 1.96 10.77 -7.48
C GLU A 161 1.17 9.77 -8.32
N THR A 162 -0.16 9.88 -8.26
CA THR A 162 -1.09 9.08 -9.05
C THR A 162 -2.33 9.90 -9.40
N GLN A 163 -3.21 9.32 -10.21
CA GLN A 163 -4.52 9.87 -10.52
C GLN A 163 -5.61 8.87 -10.18
N LEU A 164 -6.76 9.37 -9.76
CA LEU A 164 -7.95 8.57 -9.47
C LEU A 164 -8.66 8.19 -10.78
N GLN A 165 -8.35 7.02 -11.30
CA GLN A 165 -8.90 6.54 -12.58
C GLN A 165 -10.01 5.50 -12.40
N ARG A 166 -9.87 4.62 -11.41
CA ARG A 166 -10.80 3.52 -11.15
C ARG A 166 -10.93 3.28 -9.66
N ALA A 167 -12.16 2.98 -9.24
CA ALA A 167 -12.40 2.45 -7.91
C ALA A 167 -11.79 1.05 -7.77
N GLY A 168 -11.40 0.69 -6.55
CA GLY A 168 -10.79 -0.61 -6.28
C GLY A 168 -10.02 -0.62 -4.97
N SER A 169 -9.09 -1.57 -4.82
CA SER A 169 -8.19 -1.63 -3.67
C SER A 169 -6.78 -1.19 -4.05
N TYR A 170 -6.06 -0.71 -3.05
CA TYR A 170 -4.62 -0.48 -3.13
C TYR A 170 -3.88 -1.18 -2.00
N GLN A 171 -2.59 -1.41 -2.23
CA GLN A 171 -1.63 -1.89 -1.23
C GLN A 171 -0.39 -1.00 -1.22
N LEU A 172 0.15 -0.78 -0.04
CA LEU A 172 1.46 -0.18 0.14
C LEU A 172 2.45 -1.30 0.46
N GLU A 173 3.41 -1.53 -0.43
CA GLU A 173 4.44 -2.55 -0.29
C GLU A 173 5.79 -1.90 0.05
N VAL A 174 6.53 -2.48 0.99
CA VAL A 174 7.87 -2.01 1.39
C VAL A 174 8.91 -3.09 1.17
N LYS A 175 10.14 -2.67 0.84
CA LYS A 175 11.33 -3.52 0.86
C LYS A 175 12.23 -3.03 1.98
N GLY A 176 12.40 -3.84 3.02
CA GLY A 176 13.30 -3.55 4.13
C GLY A 176 14.77 -3.84 3.78
N PRO A 177 15.73 -3.34 4.57
CA PRO A 177 17.16 -3.61 4.38
C PRO A 177 17.47 -5.12 4.36
N GLY A 178 18.16 -5.58 3.33
CA GLY A 178 18.59 -6.99 3.20
C GLY A 178 17.46 -7.99 3.01
N SER A 179 16.26 -7.54 2.61
CA SER A 179 15.14 -8.41 2.23
C SER A 179 14.92 -8.35 0.73
N ASP A 180 14.96 -9.49 0.03
CA ASP A 180 14.64 -9.54 -1.41
C ASP A 180 13.14 -9.47 -1.70
N ARG A 181 12.31 -9.56 -0.65
CA ARG A 181 10.85 -9.56 -0.76
C ARG A 181 10.24 -8.19 -0.48
N ARG A 182 9.22 -7.85 -1.28
CA ARG A 182 8.29 -6.75 -1.00
C ARG A 182 7.16 -7.26 -0.10
N ILE A 183 6.87 -6.54 0.96
CA ILE A 183 5.89 -6.92 1.97
C ILE A 183 4.83 -5.82 2.05
N ALA A 184 3.55 -6.19 1.98
CA ALA A 184 2.46 -5.25 2.19
C ALA A 184 2.42 -4.78 3.65
N ILE A 185 2.44 -3.48 3.87
CA ILE A 185 2.42 -2.83 5.20
C ILE A 185 1.15 -2.02 5.45
N ALA A 186 0.37 -1.74 4.40
CA ALA A 186 -0.96 -1.15 4.48
C ALA A 186 -1.78 -1.53 3.25
N SER A 187 -3.10 -1.45 3.39
CA SER A 187 -4.06 -1.61 2.30
C SER A 187 -5.28 -0.77 2.57
N GLY A 188 -5.90 -0.23 1.52
CA GLY A 188 -7.11 0.56 1.60
C GLY A 188 -7.89 0.54 0.30
N ALA A 189 -8.95 1.34 0.25
CA ALA A 189 -9.80 1.46 -0.92
C ALA A 189 -9.52 2.76 -1.69
N VAL A 190 -9.71 2.70 -3.01
CA VAL A 190 -9.86 3.85 -3.90
C VAL A 190 -11.35 3.99 -4.19
N LEU A 191 -11.93 5.12 -3.81
CA LEU A 191 -13.34 5.44 -4.00
C LEU A 191 -13.44 6.58 -5.01
N LEU A 192 -14.29 6.41 -6.02
CA LEU A 192 -14.61 7.47 -6.97
C LEU A 192 -15.93 8.12 -6.58
N GLN A 193 -15.91 9.44 -6.44
CA GLN A 193 -17.11 10.26 -6.30
C GLN A 193 -17.78 10.41 -7.66
N GLN A 194 -19.12 10.48 -7.66
CA GLN A 194 -19.88 10.79 -8.87
C GLN A 194 -19.78 12.28 -9.17
N ASP A 195 -19.69 12.57 -10.46
CA ASP A 195 -19.74 13.91 -11.03
C ASP A 195 -21.03 14.01 -11.83
N SER A 196 -21.89 14.97 -11.48
CA SER A 196 -23.17 15.14 -12.15
C SER A 196 -22.98 15.91 -13.45
N VAL A 197 -23.76 15.60 -14.49
CA VAL A 197 -23.75 16.44 -15.70
C VAL A 197 -24.55 17.72 -15.41
N PRO A 198 -24.07 18.90 -15.84
CA PRO A 198 -24.83 20.14 -15.68
C PRO A 198 -26.20 20.06 -16.35
N GLU A 199 -27.21 20.59 -15.68
CA GLU A 199 -28.58 20.68 -16.20
C GLU A 199 -28.89 22.12 -16.60
N ILE A 200 -29.53 22.28 -17.77
CA ILE A 200 -29.96 23.56 -18.31
C ILE A 200 -31.41 23.44 -18.77
N GLU A 201 -32.23 24.40 -18.35
CA GLU A 201 -33.61 24.52 -18.77
C GLU A 201 -33.97 25.96 -19.14
N PHE A 202 -34.93 26.10 -20.06
CA PHE A 202 -35.59 27.38 -20.30
C PHE A 202 -36.69 27.55 -19.26
N VAL A 203 -36.63 28.63 -18.49
CA VAL A 203 -37.70 29.00 -17.56
C VAL A 203 -38.97 29.25 -18.38
N GLU A 204 -40.11 28.75 -17.87
CA GLU A 204 -41.41 28.79 -18.54
C GLU A 204 -41.65 30.12 -19.26
N VAL A 205 -41.69 30.06 -20.59
CA VAL A 205 -42.02 31.22 -21.42
C VAL A 205 -43.54 31.25 -21.56
N PRO A 206 -44.27 32.29 -21.12
CA PRO A 206 -45.74 32.29 -21.05
C PRO A 206 -46.47 32.02 -22.38
N ARG A 207 -45.77 32.16 -23.51
CA ARG A 207 -46.28 31.92 -24.88
C ARG A 207 -45.89 30.56 -25.45
N PHE A 208 -45.16 29.74 -24.70
CA PHE A 208 -44.64 28.44 -25.13
C PHE A 208 -45.64 27.35 -24.72
N ARG A 209 -46.64 27.07 -25.57
CA ARG A 209 -47.56 25.94 -25.36
C ARG A 209 -47.15 24.78 -26.26
N GLY A 210 -46.83 23.64 -25.66
CA GLY A 210 -46.60 22.39 -26.39
C GLY A 210 -45.36 22.41 -27.31
N GLY A 211 -44.33 23.19 -26.99
CA GLY A 211 -43.10 23.25 -27.80
C GLY A 211 -43.10 24.27 -28.95
N MET A 212 -44.20 24.99 -29.17
CA MET A 212 -44.30 26.02 -30.21
C MET A 212 -44.38 27.42 -29.61
N LEU A 213 -43.55 28.31 -30.15
CA LEU A 213 -43.57 29.74 -29.89
C LEU A 213 -43.83 30.47 -31.21
N THR A 214 -44.99 31.14 -31.31
CA THR A 214 -45.30 32.00 -32.46
C THR A 214 -44.75 33.39 -32.20
N VAL A 215 -43.96 33.91 -33.15
CA VAL A 215 -43.27 35.19 -33.03
C VAL A 215 -43.39 35.96 -34.34
N ASN A 216 -43.43 37.29 -34.27
CA ASN A 216 -43.46 38.13 -35.46
C ASN A 216 -42.04 38.49 -35.93
N PRO A 217 -41.84 38.70 -37.25
CA PRO A 217 -40.58 39.23 -37.75
C PRO A 217 -40.21 40.56 -37.06
N GLY A 218 -38.99 40.63 -36.52
CA GLY A 218 -38.50 41.80 -35.78
C GLY A 218 -38.86 41.83 -34.29
N GLU A 219 -39.64 40.87 -33.79
CA GLU A 219 -39.93 40.74 -32.35
C GLU A 219 -38.67 40.32 -31.59
N ARG A 220 -38.37 41.02 -30.48
CA ARG A 220 -37.28 40.64 -29.57
C ARG A 220 -37.79 39.61 -28.58
N LEU A 221 -37.16 38.45 -28.58
CA LEU A 221 -37.48 37.37 -27.66
C LEU A 221 -36.53 37.39 -26.47
N LYS A 222 -37.09 37.28 -25.27
CA LYS A 222 -36.33 37.07 -24.03
C LYS A 222 -36.58 35.63 -23.58
N PHE A 223 -35.49 34.90 -23.40
CA PHE A 223 -35.51 33.56 -22.82
C PHE A 223 -34.71 33.62 -21.53
N ASP A 224 -35.38 33.34 -20.42
CA ASP A 224 -34.70 33.17 -19.15
C ASP A 224 -34.24 31.72 -19.06
N ILE A 225 -32.97 31.53 -18.69
CA ILE A 225 -32.32 30.23 -18.62
C ILE A 225 -31.98 29.97 -17.15
N GLN A 226 -32.31 28.78 -16.69
CA GLN A 226 -31.87 28.27 -15.41
C GLN A 226 -30.87 27.15 -15.65
N ALA A 227 -29.77 27.17 -14.91
CA ALA A 227 -28.72 26.18 -14.99
C ALA A 227 -28.31 25.75 -13.58
N SER A 228 -28.06 24.45 -13.40
CA SER A 228 -27.67 23.87 -12.13
C SER A 228 -26.56 22.84 -12.33
N ASP A 229 -25.63 22.81 -11.38
CA ASP A 229 -24.51 21.89 -11.33
C ASP A 229 -24.02 21.78 -9.88
N ASP A 230 -23.40 20.65 -9.51
CA ASP A 230 -22.90 20.39 -8.16
C ASP A 230 -21.57 21.12 -7.85
N PHE A 231 -20.81 21.51 -8.87
CA PHE A 231 -19.59 22.33 -8.75
C PHE A 231 -19.75 23.74 -9.35
N GLY A 232 -20.88 24.00 -9.99
CA GLY A 232 -21.30 25.32 -10.48
C GLY A 232 -21.13 25.49 -11.99
N ILE A 233 -21.63 26.62 -12.50
CA ILE A 233 -21.70 26.85 -13.95
C ILE A 233 -20.58 27.78 -14.39
N GLY A 234 -19.66 27.27 -15.20
CA GLY A 234 -18.56 28.07 -15.76
C GLY A 234 -19.01 29.00 -16.89
N ARG A 235 -19.68 28.46 -17.92
CA ARG A 235 -20.18 29.22 -19.09
C ARG A 235 -21.42 28.56 -19.68
N ILE A 236 -22.33 29.40 -20.19
CA ILE A 236 -23.49 28.97 -20.97
C ILE A 236 -23.37 29.57 -22.37
N TYR A 237 -23.57 28.75 -23.40
CA TYR A 237 -23.64 29.21 -24.78
C TYR A 237 -25.02 28.92 -25.35
N VAL A 238 -25.58 29.89 -26.06
CA VAL A 238 -26.84 29.72 -26.81
C VAL A 238 -26.49 29.77 -28.29
N THR A 239 -26.81 28.69 -29.01
CA THR A 239 -26.58 28.60 -30.46
C THR A 239 -27.91 28.63 -31.20
N LEU A 240 -28.02 29.50 -32.21
CA LEU A 240 -29.18 29.55 -33.08
C LEU A 240 -28.92 28.66 -34.31
N GLY A 241 -29.62 27.54 -34.40
CA GLY A 241 -29.61 26.69 -35.59
C GLY A 241 -30.74 27.06 -36.55
N GLN A 242 -30.45 27.17 -37.85
CA GLN A 242 -31.51 27.23 -38.86
C GLN A 242 -32.01 25.82 -39.16
N VAL A 243 -33.26 25.54 -38.80
CA VAL A 243 -33.94 24.32 -39.26
C VAL A 243 -34.57 24.66 -40.61
N ARG A 244 -34.08 24.05 -41.70
CA ARG A 244 -34.76 24.16 -43.00
C ARG A 244 -36.13 23.51 -42.86
N ALA A 245 -37.19 24.28 -43.11
CA ALA A 245 -38.51 23.72 -43.30
C ALA A 245 -38.46 22.79 -44.53
N ASN A 246 -38.76 21.51 -44.34
CA ASN A 246 -39.07 20.64 -45.48
C ASN A 246 -40.31 21.25 -46.16
N SER A 247 -40.14 21.67 -47.42
CA SER A 247 -41.24 22.14 -48.25
C SER A 247 -42.35 21.08 -48.30
N PRO A 248 -43.64 21.48 -48.28
CA PRO A 248 -44.72 20.54 -48.53
C PRO A 248 -44.55 19.93 -49.92
N ALA A 249 -44.80 18.62 -50.05
CA ALA A 249 -44.94 18.00 -51.34
C ALA A 249 -46.09 18.70 -52.09
N GLU A 250 -45.76 19.34 -53.21
CA GLU A 250 -46.77 19.80 -54.17
C GLU A 250 -47.48 18.57 -54.74
N THR A 251 -48.81 18.63 -54.70
CA THR A 251 -49.79 17.68 -55.26
C THR A 251 -49.67 17.51 -56.76
#